data_AF-A0A8J3JWG0-F1
#
_entry.id   AF-A0A8J3JWG0-F1
#
_cell.length_a   1.000
_cell.length_b   1.000
_cell.length_c   1.000
_cell.angle_alpha   90.00
_cell.angle_beta   90.00
_cell.angle_gamma   90.00
#
_symmetry.space_group_name_H-M   'P 1'
#
loop_
_entity.id
_entity.type
_entity.pdbx_description
1 polymer ?
#
loop_
_entity_poly.entity_id
_entity_poly.type
_entity_poly.pdbx_seq_one_letter_code
_entity_poly.pdbx_strand_id
1 'polypeptide(L)'
;MTAAPATRPPLAERLDLAPHPEGGWYRRTWTSPVPAGCDCPHQAASAVYYLLHPGEESAWHRVSSDELWLWHQGLPLELRLGGTGPAPEADAAPTLLGGDPAAGQHPQLLVPAGTWQSARPTTGPALVTCVVSPEFRFADFQLHTHHEGEPACTA
;
A
#
# COMPACT_ATOMS: atom_id res chain seq x y z
N MET A 1 0.25 -21.93 14.43
CA MET A 1 -0.68 -22.49 13.43
C MET A 1 -0.52 -21.66 12.18
N THR A 2 0.16 -22.17 11.15
CA THR A 2 0.34 -21.44 9.89
C THR A 2 -1.02 -21.40 9.18
N ALA A 3 -1.58 -20.20 8.97
CA ALA A 3 -2.80 -20.05 8.19
C ALA A 3 -2.60 -20.69 6.80
N ALA A 4 -3.61 -21.39 6.30
CA ALA A 4 -3.59 -21.90 4.94
C ALA A 4 -3.35 -20.72 3.97
N PRO A 5 -2.49 -20.87 2.95
CA PRO A 5 -2.25 -19.79 2.01
C PRO A 5 -3.58 -19.41 1.34
N ALA A 6 -3.90 -18.11 1.35
CA ALA A 6 -5.06 -17.60 0.65
C ALA A 6 -5.00 -18.06 -0.82
N THR A 7 -6.11 -18.57 -1.35
CA THR A 7 -6.18 -18.94 -2.78
C THR A 7 -5.94 -17.68 -3.61
N ARG A 8 -4.92 -17.73 -4.47
CA ARG A 8 -4.52 -16.60 -5.33
C ARG A 8 -5.65 -16.29 -6.33
N PRO A 9 -6.17 -15.05 -6.37
CA PRO A 9 -7.21 -14.69 -7.33
C PRO A 9 -6.72 -14.78 -8.78
N PRO A 10 -7.60 -15.01 -9.78
CA PRO A 10 -7.19 -15.21 -11.16
C PRO A 10 -6.35 -14.07 -11.76
N LEU A 11 -6.60 -12.82 -11.35
CA LEU A 11 -5.79 -11.68 -11.81
C LEU A 11 -4.39 -11.69 -11.15
N ALA A 12 -4.30 -12.02 -9.87
CA ALA A 12 -3.03 -12.20 -9.18
C ALA A 12 -2.21 -13.37 -9.79
N GLU A 13 -2.85 -14.46 -10.21
CA GLU A 13 -2.20 -15.53 -10.96
C GLU A 13 -1.63 -15.04 -12.29
N ARG A 14 -2.46 -14.37 -13.12
CA ARG A 14 -2.04 -13.86 -14.44
C ARG A 14 -0.89 -12.86 -14.37
N LEU A 15 -0.86 -12.04 -13.32
CA LEU A 15 0.16 -11.02 -13.11
C LEU A 15 1.30 -11.49 -12.19
N ASP A 16 1.28 -12.76 -11.77
CA ASP A 16 2.24 -13.34 -10.83
C ASP A 16 2.47 -12.51 -9.55
N LEU A 17 1.39 -12.08 -8.90
CA LEU A 17 1.42 -11.30 -7.64
C LEU A 17 1.46 -12.17 -6.38
N ALA A 18 2.43 -12.01 -5.51
CA ALA A 18 2.50 -12.73 -4.22
C ALA A 18 1.69 -11.98 -3.13
N PRO A 19 1.27 -12.63 -2.03
CA PRO A 19 0.69 -11.92 -0.88
C PRO A 19 1.65 -10.86 -0.34
N HIS A 20 1.15 -9.67 0.00
CA HIS A 20 1.95 -8.62 0.64
C HIS A 20 1.76 -8.61 2.18
N PRO A 21 2.79 -8.28 2.98
CA PRO A 21 2.69 -8.27 4.45
C PRO A 21 1.61 -7.35 5.02
N GLU A 22 1.28 -6.26 4.32
CA GLU A 22 0.20 -5.33 4.74
C GLU A 22 -1.20 -5.82 4.33
N GLY A 23 -1.29 -6.92 3.57
CA GLY A 23 -2.51 -7.40 2.93
C GLY A 23 -2.52 -7.16 1.41
N GLY A 24 -3.44 -7.81 0.70
CA GLY A 24 -3.50 -7.80 -0.76
C GLY A 24 -2.36 -8.57 -1.45
N TRP A 25 -2.18 -8.28 -2.74
CA TRP A 25 -1.28 -9.00 -3.64
C TRP A 25 -0.36 -8.03 -4.38
N TYR A 26 0.93 -8.33 -4.45
CA TYR A 26 1.90 -7.44 -5.08
C TYR A 26 2.98 -8.18 -5.88
N ARG A 27 3.63 -7.46 -6.78
CA ARG A 27 4.89 -7.88 -7.41
C ARG A 27 5.70 -6.67 -7.82
N ARG A 28 6.99 -6.65 -7.47
CA ARG A 28 7.94 -5.67 -8.02
C ARG A 28 8.11 -5.89 -9.51
N THR A 29 7.76 -4.87 -10.30
CA THR A 29 7.85 -4.90 -11.77
C THR A 29 9.08 -4.18 -12.29
N TRP A 30 9.60 -3.23 -11.51
CA TRP A 30 10.76 -2.43 -11.90
C TRP A 30 11.51 -1.89 -10.68
N THR A 31 12.83 -1.77 -10.84
CA THR A 31 13.73 -1.00 -9.99
C THR A 31 14.61 -0.19 -10.93
N SER A 32 14.80 1.10 -10.63
CA SER A 32 15.69 1.96 -11.40
C SER A 32 17.12 1.40 -11.40
N PRO A 33 17.83 1.40 -12.55
CA PRO A 33 19.24 1.08 -12.59
C PRO A 33 20.13 2.25 -12.13
N VAL A 34 19.54 3.42 -11.88
CA VAL A 34 20.24 4.64 -11.47
C VAL A 34 20.11 4.82 -9.96
N PRO A 35 21.22 5.02 -9.22
CA PRO A 35 21.20 5.36 -7.80
C PRO A 35 20.49 6.68 -7.51
N ALA A 36 19.86 6.82 -6.35
CA ALA A 36 19.16 8.06 -5.96
C ALA A 36 20.09 9.26 -5.71
N GLY A 37 21.38 9.02 -5.45
CA GLY A 37 22.38 10.07 -5.25
C GLY A 37 23.64 9.56 -4.56
N CYS A 38 24.66 10.42 -4.46
CA CYS A 38 25.88 10.14 -3.70
C CYS A 38 25.49 9.94 -2.22
N ASP A 39 25.85 8.79 -1.64
CA ASP A 39 25.58 8.39 -0.24
C ASP A 39 24.17 7.88 0.09
N CYS A 40 23.28 7.73 -0.90
CA CYS A 40 22.01 7.02 -0.70
C CYS A 40 22.16 5.56 -1.14
N PRO A 41 21.92 4.56 -0.26
CA PRO A 41 22.03 3.15 -0.66
C PRO A 41 20.91 2.70 -1.61
N HIS A 42 19.88 3.53 -1.81
CA HIS A 42 18.70 3.27 -2.62
C HIS A 42 18.91 3.57 -4.11
N GLN A 43 18.24 2.80 -4.97
CA GLN A 43 18.02 3.20 -6.35
C GLN A 43 17.02 4.36 -6.42
N ALA A 44 17.01 5.08 -7.54
CA ALA A 44 16.21 6.28 -7.72
C ALA A 44 14.71 6.02 -7.58
N ALA A 45 14.21 4.84 -7.95
CA ALA A 45 12.81 4.47 -7.76
C ALA A 45 12.59 2.95 -7.92
N SER A 46 11.42 2.49 -7.50
CA SER A 46 10.89 1.16 -7.82
C SER A 46 9.40 1.24 -8.13
N ALA A 47 8.88 0.27 -8.88
CA ALA A 47 7.46 0.11 -9.12
C ALA A 47 6.99 -1.30 -8.78
N VAL A 48 5.76 -1.40 -8.29
CA VAL A 48 5.05 -2.65 -8.06
C VAL A 48 3.72 -2.64 -8.80
N TYR A 49 3.20 -3.82 -9.15
CA TYR A 49 1.75 -4.01 -9.21
C TYR A 49 1.25 -4.29 -7.80
N TYR A 50 0.05 -3.77 -7.49
CA TYR A 50 -0.64 -4.01 -6.24
C TYR A 50 -2.14 -4.20 -6.49
N LEU A 51 -2.73 -5.22 -5.90
CA LEU A 51 -4.11 -5.65 -6.12
C LEU A 51 -4.79 -5.92 -4.79
N LEU A 52 -5.96 -5.31 -4.60
CA LEU A 52 -6.86 -5.57 -3.49
C LEU A 52 -8.20 -6.09 -4.01
N HIS A 53 -8.72 -7.14 -3.37
CA HIS A 53 -10.06 -7.68 -3.55
C HIS A 53 -11.01 -7.27 -2.41
N PRO A 54 -12.34 -7.31 -2.62
CA PRO A 54 -13.30 -7.04 -1.55
C PRO A 54 -13.02 -7.87 -0.29
N GLY A 55 -12.98 -7.21 0.87
CA GLY A 55 -12.65 -7.84 2.15
C GLY A 55 -11.16 -7.87 2.48
N GLU A 56 -10.29 -7.50 1.55
CA GLU A 56 -8.87 -7.26 1.80
C GLU A 56 -8.63 -5.78 2.15
N GLU A 57 -7.55 -5.52 2.87
CA GLU A 57 -7.09 -4.18 3.22
C GLU A 57 -5.58 -4.12 3.01
N SER A 58 -5.09 -2.96 2.57
CA SER A 58 -3.73 -2.53 2.84
C SER A 58 -3.71 -1.92 4.24
N ALA A 59 -3.32 -2.71 5.24
CA ALA A 59 -3.27 -2.27 6.63
C ALA A 59 -2.38 -1.04 6.81
N TRP A 60 -2.61 -0.30 7.89
CA TRP A 60 -1.85 0.90 8.23
C TRP A 60 -0.35 0.63 8.20
N HIS A 61 0.34 1.32 7.31
CA HIS A 61 1.79 1.24 7.18
C HIS A 61 2.34 2.60 6.77
N ARG A 62 3.66 2.75 6.83
CA ARG A 62 4.36 3.89 6.24
C ARG A 62 5.67 3.46 5.65
N VAL A 63 6.14 4.24 4.68
CA VAL A 63 7.43 4.08 4.01
C VAL A 63 8.24 5.37 4.15
N SER A 64 9.56 5.27 4.06
CA SER A 64 10.46 6.43 4.23
C SER A 64 10.65 7.28 2.97
N SER A 65 9.93 6.98 1.89
CA SER A 65 10.05 7.66 0.60
C SER A 65 8.66 8.00 0.06
N ASP A 66 8.59 8.95 -0.86
CA ASP A 66 7.32 9.32 -1.50
C ASP A 66 6.80 8.13 -2.32
N GLU A 67 5.48 7.91 -2.25
CA GLU A 67 4.80 6.85 -2.98
C GLU A 67 3.66 7.40 -3.83
N LEU A 68 3.77 7.20 -5.14
CA LEU A 68 2.71 7.47 -6.09
C LEU A 68 1.85 6.23 -6.26
N TRP A 69 0.55 6.37 -6.07
CA TRP A 69 -0.45 5.37 -6.38
C TRP A 69 -1.11 5.71 -7.72
N LEU A 70 -1.06 4.80 -8.69
CA LEU A 70 -1.61 4.98 -10.03
C LEU A 70 -2.65 3.90 -10.32
N TRP A 71 -3.90 4.30 -10.53
CA TRP A 71 -4.99 3.38 -10.83
C TRP A 71 -4.88 2.81 -12.26
N HIS A 72 -5.12 1.51 -12.41
CA HIS A 72 -5.13 0.83 -13.73
C HIS A 72 -6.50 0.29 -14.13
N GLN A 73 -7.14 -0.48 -13.25
CA GLN A 73 -8.43 -1.11 -13.54
C GLN A 73 -9.18 -1.50 -12.26
N GLY A 74 -10.49 -1.72 -12.42
CA GLY A 74 -11.36 -2.20 -11.35
C GLY A 74 -12.24 -1.09 -10.77
N LEU A 75 -12.66 -1.26 -9.52
CA LEU A 75 -13.38 -0.21 -8.80
C LEU A 75 -12.40 0.69 -8.02
N PRO A 76 -12.84 1.87 -7.55
CA PRO A 76 -11.95 2.76 -6.82
C PRO A 76 -11.46 2.15 -5.51
N LEU A 77 -10.24 2.52 -5.13
CA LEU A 77 -9.72 2.35 -3.77
C LEU A 77 -10.07 3.58 -2.95
N GLU A 78 -10.42 3.36 -1.69
CA GLU A 78 -10.35 4.40 -0.68
C GLU A 78 -8.93 4.43 -0.11
N LEU A 79 -8.20 5.52 -0.32
CA LEU A 79 -6.89 5.76 0.27
C LEU A 79 -7.03 6.71 1.46
N ARG A 80 -6.50 6.33 2.62
CA ARG A 80 -6.52 7.10 3.87
C ARG A 80 -5.12 7.48 4.27
N LEU A 81 -4.95 8.71 4.73
CA LEU A 81 -3.70 9.22 5.30
C LEU A 81 -3.89 9.44 6.80
N GLY A 82 -2.91 9.01 7.59
CA GLY A 82 -2.93 9.00 9.05
C GLY A 82 -1.87 9.91 9.69
N GLY A 83 -1.35 10.91 8.96
CA GLY A 83 -0.29 11.79 9.44
C GLY A 83 1.08 11.09 9.59
N THR A 84 2.04 11.78 10.22
CA THR A 84 3.44 11.31 10.37
C THR A 84 3.82 10.98 11.83
N GLY A 85 2.83 10.99 12.73
CA GLY A 85 3.00 10.73 14.14
C GLY A 85 3.45 9.30 14.47
N PRO A 86 3.55 8.97 15.77
CA PRO A 86 3.95 7.62 16.20
C PRO A 86 2.91 6.54 15.85
N ALA A 87 1.66 6.92 15.61
CA ALA A 87 0.54 6.07 15.23
C ALA A 87 -0.34 6.79 14.17
N PRO A 88 -1.15 6.06 13.39
CA PRO A 88 -2.05 6.66 12.42
C PRO A 88 -3.20 7.43 13.08
N GLU A 89 -3.43 8.66 12.63
CA GLU A 89 -4.56 9.53 13.01
C GLU A 89 -5.49 9.72 11.81
N ALA A 90 -6.52 8.89 11.69
CA ALA A 90 -7.37 8.82 10.51
C ALA A 90 -8.63 9.72 10.60
N ASP A 91 -8.43 11.02 10.83
CA ASP A 91 -9.54 11.96 11.04
C ASP A 91 -10.12 12.52 9.73
N ALA A 92 -9.40 12.35 8.61
CA ALA A 92 -9.85 12.79 7.29
C ALA A 92 -10.66 11.69 6.56
N ALA A 93 -11.62 12.12 5.75
CA ALA A 93 -12.32 11.23 4.83
C ALA A 93 -11.33 10.63 3.81
N PRO A 94 -11.54 9.37 3.37
CA PRO A 94 -10.70 8.75 2.35
C PRO A 94 -10.78 9.51 1.02
N THR A 95 -9.66 9.54 0.29
CA THR A 95 -9.64 9.99 -1.11
C THR A 95 -9.88 8.79 -2.03
N LEU A 96 -10.71 8.95 -3.06
CA LEU A 96 -11.00 7.88 -4.01
C LEU A 96 -9.93 7.84 -5.11
N LEU A 97 -9.15 6.77 -5.16
CA LEU A 97 -8.22 6.46 -6.24
C LEU A 97 -8.94 5.62 -7.31
N GLY A 98 -9.20 6.21 -8.47
CA GLY A 98 -10.05 5.61 -9.50
C GLY A 98 -10.05 6.37 -10.83
N GLY A 99 -10.67 5.77 -11.84
CA GLY A 99 -10.64 6.25 -13.23
C GLY A 99 -11.67 7.31 -13.62
N ASP A 100 -12.54 7.75 -12.70
CA ASP A 100 -13.62 8.71 -13.01
C ASP A 100 -13.47 10.06 -12.29
N PRO A 101 -12.77 11.04 -12.89
CA PRO A 101 -12.64 12.39 -12.35
C PRO A 101 -13.97 13.15 -12.18
N ALA A 102 -14.99 12.85 -12.99
CA ALA A 102 -16.29 13.50 -12.87
C ALA A 102 -17.04 13.06 -11.60
N ALA A 103 -16.74 11.85 -11.11
CA ALA A 103 -17.20 11.34 -9.82
C ALA A 103 -16.28 11.71 -8.64
N GLY A 104 -15.30 12.61 -8.84
CA GLY A 104 -14.34 13.01 -7.80
C GLY A 104 -13.27 11.97 -7.50
N GLN A 105 -13.04 11.01 -8.40
CA GLN A 105 -11.95 10.04 -8.27
C GLN A 105 -10.67 10.62 -8.87
N HIS A 106 -9.54 10.23 -8.32
CA HIS A 106 -8.22 10.63 -8.78
C HIS A 106 -7.52 9.42 -9.39
N PRO A 107 -7.11 9.45 -10.68
CA PRO A 107 -6.35 8.33 -11.27
C PRO A 107 -4.94 8.18 -10.68
N GLN A 108 -4.44 9.22 -10.01
CA GLN A 108 -3.14 9.25 -9.37
C GLN A 108 -3.23 10.00 -8.04
N LEU A 109 -2.58 9.47 -7.01
CA LEU A 109 -2.41 10.11 -5.71
C LEU A 109 -0.95 10.00 -5.25
N LEU A 110 -0.50 10.99 -4.47
CA LEU A 110 0.80 10.99 -3.81
C LEU A 110 0.60 10.77 -2.31
N VAL A 111 1.34 9.82 -1.75
CA VAL A 111 1.55 9.68 -0.31
C VAL A 111 2.95 10.18 0.02
N PRO A 112 3.09 11.31 0.73
CA PRO A 112 4.39 11.83 1.10
C PRO A 112 5.14 10.87 2.05
N ALA A 113 6.46 10.87 1.95
CA ALA A 113 7.35 10.08 2.80
C ALA A 113 7.00 10.22 4.30
N GLY A 114 7.04 9.09 5.01
CA GLY A 114 6.79 9.02 6.45
C GLY A 114 5.32 9.12 6.86
N THR A 115 4.39 9.27 5.90
CA THR A 115 2.95 9.34 6.16
C THR A 115 2.37 7.94 6.37
N TRP A 116 1.60 7.75 7.43
CA TRP A 116 0.78 6.55 7.60
C TRP A 116 -0.27 6.51 6.50
N GLN A 117 -0.41 5.35 5.85
CA GLN A 117 -1.36 5.10 4.79
C GLN A 117 -2.07 3.76 5.00
N SER A 118 -3.34 3.71 4.64
CA SER A 118 -4.15 2.49 4.53
C SER A 118 -5.03 2.61 3.29
N ALA A 119 -5.30 1.49 2.64
CA ALA A 119 -6.16 1.45 1.47
C ALA A 119 -7.14 0.28 1.54
N ARG A 120 -8.37 0.49 1.08
CA ARG A 120 -9.35 -0.59 0.94
C ARG A 120 -10.09 -0.46 -0.40
N PRO A 121 -10.42 -1.59 -1.06
CA PRO A 121 -11.32 -1.54 -2.20
C PRO A 121 -12.72 -1.17 -1.72
N THR A 122 -13.45 -0.45 -2.57
CA THR A 122 -14.84 -0.08 -2.31
C THR A 122 -15.74 -1.33 -2.32
N THR A 123 -16.22 -1.74 -3.48
CA THR A 123 -17.12 -2.90 -3.63
C THR A 123 -16.57 -3.97 -4.57
N GLY A 124 -15.43 -3.72 -5.20
CA GLY A 124 -14.86 -4.57 -6.24
C GLY A 124 -13.34 -4.49 -6.24
N PRO A 125 -12.67 -5.41 -6.96
CA PRO A 125 -11.22 -5.44 -6.98
C PRO A 125 -10.65 -4.19 -7.63
N ALA A 126 -9.45 -3.80 -7.23
CA ALA A 126 -8.73 -2.68 -7.81
C ALA A 126 -7.25 -3.05 -8.01
N LEU A 127 -6.78 -2.89 -9.25
CA LEU A 127 -5.37 -3.00 -9.60
C LEU A 127 -4.77 -1.61 -9.74
N VAL A 128 -3.65 -1.40 -9.08
CA VAL A 128 -2.87 -0.17 -9.14
C VAL A 128 -1.39 -0.49 -9.39
N THR A 129 -0.64 0.53 -9.76
CA THR A 129 0.82 0.54 -9.59
C THR A 129 1.17 1.50 -8.49
N CYS A 130 2.08 1.09 -7.60
CA CYS A 130 2.73 2.00 -6.68
C CYS A 130 4.17 2.25 -7.16
N VAL A 131 4.57 3.52 -7.25
CA VAL A 131 5.94 3.94 -7.54
C VAL A 131 6.51 4.63 -6.33
N VAL A 132 7.59 4.10 -5.78
CA VAL A 132 8.27 4.66 -4.61
C VAL A 132 9.60 5.25 -5.04
N SER A 133 9.88 6.50 -4.64
CA SER A 133 11.09 7.24 -5.01
C SER A 133 11.65 8.03 -3.82
N PRO A 134 12.89 7.76 -3.34
CA PRO A 134 13.78 6.65 -3.70
C PRO A 134 13.15 5.25 -3.59
N GLU A 135 13.78 4.22 -4.16
CA GLU A 135 13.18 2.88 -4.27
C GLU A 135 12.66 2.33 -2.93
N PHE A 136 11.61 1.52 -2.96
CA PHE A 136 11.15 0.85 -1.75
C PHE A 136 12.13 -0.25 -1.32
N ARG A 137 12.39 -0.33 -0.02
CA ARG A 137 13.01 -1.47 0.65
C ARG A 137 12.21 -1.82 1.91
N PHE A 138 12.12 -3.10 2.23
CA PHE A 138 11.43 -3.55 3.44
C PHE A 138 12.07 -3.03 4.73
N ALA A 139 13.36 -2.66 4.72
CA ALA A 139 14.01 -2.03 5.87
C ALA A 139 13.41 -0.66 6.21
N ASP A 140 12.75 -0.01 5.25
CA ASP A 140 12.14 1.32 5.38
C ASP A 140 10.62 1.27 5.51
N PHE A 141 10.05 0.06 5.56
CA PHE A 141 8.63 -0.23 5.68
C PHE A 141 8.28 -0.51 7.14
N GLN A 142 7.28 0.22 7.65
CA GLN A 142 6.77 0.02 9.00
C GLN A 142 5.28 -0.28 8.95
N LEU A 143 4.89 -1.46 9.42
CA LEU A 143 3.50 -1.86 9.61
C LEU A 143 3.04 -1.46 11.02
N HIS A 144 1.85 -0.89 11.13
CA HIS A 144 1.22 -0.63 12.42
C HIS A 144 0.65 -1.94 12.97
N THR A 145 1.30 -2.51 13.97
CA THR A 145 0.74 -3.63 14.73
C THR A 145 -0.19 -3.08 15.80
N HIS A 146 -1.48 -3.41 15.73
CA HIS A 146 -2.35 -3.23 16.89
C HIS A 146 -1.80 -4.10 18.03
N HIS A 147 -1.29 -3.47 19.08
CA HIS A 147 -1.16 -4.17 20.35
C HIS A 147 -2.59 -4.26 20.91
N GLU A 148 -3.30 -5.36 20.60
CA GLU A 148 -4.43 -5.74 21.42
C GLU A 148 -3.85 -5.93 22.82
N GLY A 149 -4.15 -5.01 23.73
CA GLY A 149 -3.77 -5.15 25.12
C GLY A 149 -4.30 -6.48 25.61
N GLU A 150 -3.39 -7.42 25.87
CA GLU A 150 -3.68 -8.53 26.77
C GLU A 150 -4.33 -7.91 28.02
N PRO A 151 -5.51 -8.38 28.47
CA PRO A 151 -6.03 -7.91 29.74
C PRO A 151 -4.94 -8.21 30.77
N ALA A 152 -4.43 -7.16 31.41
CA ALA A 152 -3.49 -7.29 32.51
C ALA A 152 -4.07 -8.33 33.45
N CYS A 153 -3.39 -9.47 33.60
CA CYS A 153 -3.79 -10.50 34.53
C CYS A 153 -3.72 -9.84 35.91
N THR A 154 -4.86 -9.37 36.42
CA THR A 154 -4.97 -8.83 37.77
C THR A 154 -4.72 -9.99 38.71
N ALA A 155 -3.64 -9.88 39.48
CA ALA A 155 -3.32 -10.75 40.61
C ALA A 155 -4.30 -10.58 41.77
#